data_AF-A0A7Y4QXK2-F1
#
_entry.id   AF-A0A7Y4QXK2-F1
#
_cell.length_a   1.000
_cell.length_b   1.000
_cell.length_c   1.000
_cell.angle_alpha   90.00
_cell.angle_beta   90.00
_cell.angle_gamma   90.00
#
_symmetry.space_group_name_H-M   'P 1'
#
loop_
_entity.id
_entity.type
_entity.pdbx_description
1 polymer ?
#
loop_
_entity_poly.entity_id
_entity_poly.type
_entity_poly.pdbx_seq_one_letter_code
_entity_poly.pdbx_strand_id
1 'polypeptide(L)'
;MNRSKFHISTISLIVILAAVIITAVLSLIFITGPVVVDNFVGPAELNPYPDGLNWLRRLLIYPGLILTISAIVIFLKSALSKNSAAADKILNYFILLAVICIGWLCTPYWANGLQYVFSSGTSSLYDPKSLIPYTDINVIWNGGAMLFFLLAFILILIPLAFAVIDSIKNGFDLKYIYAAGFYLLIFAAFRLTPYYGYWFMD
;
A
#
# COMPACT_ATOMS: atom_id res chain seq x y z
N MET A 1 11.95 -0.68 35.09
CA MET A 1 11.26 -1.14 33.86
C MET A 1 10.03 -0.25 33.63
N ASN A 2 10.19 0.86 32.89
CA ASN A 2 9.06 1.72 32.52
C ASN A 2 8.49 1.23 31.18
N ARG A 3 7.47 0.38 31.25
CA ARG A 3 6.74 -0.07 30.06
C ARG A 3 5.81 1.04 29.56
N SER A 4 5.85 1.25 28.26
CA SER A 4 4.71 1.71 27.44
C SER A 4 4.19 3.13 27.70
N LYS A 5 4.91 4.12 27.19
CA LYS A 5 4.25 5.25 26.51
C LYS A 5 4.36 5.00 25.02
N PHE A 6 3.47 4.19 24.46
CA PHE A 6 3.27 4.19 23.01
C PHE A 6 2.86 5.62 22.63
N HIS A 7 3.71 6.31 21.86
CA HIS A 7 3.45 7.69 21.48
C HIS A 7 2.19 7.76 20.61
N ILE A 8 1.41 8.84 20.78
CA ILE A 8 0.15 9.09 20.05
C ILE A 8 0.34 8.90 18.54
N SER A 9 1.50 9.29 17.98
CA SER A 9 1.82 9.10 16.56
C SER A 9 1.86 7.64 16.13
N THR A 10 2.36 6.74 16.96
CA THR A 10 2.44 5.30 16.66
C THR A 10 1.06 4.65 16.69
N ILE A 11 0.22 5.00 17.67
CA ILE A 11 -1.15 4.50 17.74
C ILE A 11 -1.93 4.97 16.50
N SER A 12 -1.84 6.26 16.15
CA SER A 12 -2.49 6.79 14.94
C SER A 12 -2.03 6.06 13.68
N LEU A 13 -0.75 5.77 13.54
CA LEU A 13 -0.21 5.02 12.40
C LEU A 13 -0.71 3.57 12.35
N ILE A 14 -0.80 2.89 13.50
CA ILE A 14 -1.37 1.53 13.57
C ILE A 14 -2.85 1.53 13.15
N VAL A 15 -3.63 2.52 13.62
CA VAL A 15 -5.04 2.65 13.23
C VAL A 15 -5.18 2.89 11.73
N ILE A 16 -4.33 3.76 11.17
CA ILE A 16 -4.29 4.00 9.72
C ILE A 16 -3.94 2.72 8.96
N LEU A 17 -2.94 1.97 9.42
CA LEU A 17 -2.57 0.71 8.80
C LEU A 17 -3.72 -0.30 8.84
N ALA A 18 -4.41 -0.44 9.98
CA ALA A 18 -5.56 -1.32 10.10
C ALA A 18 -6.67 -0.94 9.11
N ALA A 19 -6.98 0.36 8.99
CA ALA A 19 -7.96 0.86 8.03
C ALA A 19 -7.56 0.57 6.57
N VAL A 20 -6.28 0.71 6.24
CA VAL A 20 -5.73 0.38 4.92
C VAL A 20 -5.82 -1.13 4.64
N ILE A 21 -5.51 -1.99 5.62
CA ILE A 21 -5.65 -3.45 5.48
C ILE A 21 -7.11 -3.85 5.28
N ILE A 22 -8.04 -3.26 6.04
CA ILE A 22 -9.48 -3.53 5.86
C ILE A 22 -9.92 -3.15 4.45
N THR A 23 -9.49 -1.97 3.99
CA THR A 23 -9.79 -1.49 2.62
C THR A 23 -9.27 -2.47 1.56
N ALA A 24 -8.04 -2.94 1.73
CA ALA A 24 -7.42 -3.94 0.87
C ALA A 24 -8.18 -5.28 0.85
N VAL A 25 -8.54 -5.80 2.03
CA VAL A 25 -9.31 -7.06 2.14
C VAL A 25 -10.69 -6.91 1.47
N LEU A 26 -11.35 -5.76 1.64
CA LEU A 26 -12.61 -5.49 0.96
C LEU A 26 -12.43 -5.39 -0.56
N SER A 27 -11.30 -4.88 -1.05
CA SER A 27 -10.96 -4.91 -2.48
C SER A 27 -10.81 -6.33 -3.02
N LEU A 28 -10.42 -7.31 -2.20
CA LEU A 28 -10.35 -8.71 -2.64
C LEU A 28 -11.74 -9.33 -2.88
N ILE A 29 -12.80 -8.83 -2.25
CA ILE A 29 -14.18 -9.31 -2.48
C ILE A 29 -14.61 -9.06 -3.93
N PHE A 30 -14.13 -7.98 -4.54
CA PHE A 30 -14.41 -7.65 -5.93
C PHE A 30 -13.81 -8.64 -6.92
N ILE A 31 -12.71 -9.29 -6.55
CA ILE A 31 -12.05 -10.33 -7.35
C ILE A 31 -12.92 -11.60 -7.41
N THR A 32 -13.63 -11.90 -6.32
CA THR A 32 -14.46 -13.11 -6.18
C THR A 32 -15.93 -12.91 -6.52
N GLY A 33 -16.34 -11.69 -6.87
CA GLY A 33 -17.71 -11.40 -7.28
C GLY A 33 -18.09 -12.17 -8.55
N PRO A 34 -19.36 -12.56 -8.72
CA PRO A 34 -19.79 -13.28 -9.92
C PRO A 34 -19.53 -12.40 -11.15
N VAL A 35 -18.53 -12.77 -11.93
CA VAL A 35 -18.33 -12.23 -13.28
C VAL A 35 -19.50 -12.76 -14.10
N VAL A 36 -20.51 -11.92 -14.34
CA VAL A 36 -21.53 -12.21 -15.35
C VAL A 36 -20.81 -12.12 -16.69
N VAL A 37 -20.27 -13.25 -17.14
CA VAL A 37 -19.66 -13.40 -18.47
C VAL A 37 -20.80 -13.54 -19.48
N ASP A 38 -21.53 -12.46 -19.73
CA ASP A 38 -22.39 -12.39 -20.91
C ASP A 38 -21.50 -11.94 -22.09
N ASN A 39 -21.00 -12.92 -22.85
CA ASN A 39 -20.51 -12.82 -24.23
C ASN A 39 -19.78 -11.52 -24.60
N PHE A 40 -18.48 -11.44 -24.30
CA PHE A 40 -17.63 -10.31 -24.71
C PHE A 40 -17.37 -10.32 -26.22
N VAL A 41 -18.00 -9.39 -26.95
CA VAL A 41 -17.76 -9.14 -28.39
C VAL A 41 -17.00 -7.82 -28.54
N GLY A 42 -15.69 -7.91 -28.77
CA GLY A 42 -14.87 -6.84 -29.35
C GLY A 42 -14.37 -5.71 -28.42
N PRO A 43 -13.39 -4.92 -28.88
CA PRO A 43 -12.73 -3.90 -28.08
C PRO A 43 -13.39 -2.53 -28.30
N ALA A 44 -14.50 -2.24 -27.63
CA ALA A 44 -15.00 -0.87 -27.49
C ALA A 44 -15.97 -0.77 -26.31
N GLU A 45 -15.78 0.27 -25.49
CA GLU A 45 -16.58 0.69 -24.32
C GLU A 45 -16.38 -0.15 -23.05
N LEU A 46 -15.12 -0.25 -22.61
CA LEU A 46 -14.67 -0.86 -21.36
C LEU A 46 -15.05 -0.03 -20.11
N ASN A 47 -16.35 0.14 -19.85
CA ASN A 47 -16.80 0.28 -18.46
C ASN A 47 -17.63 -0.96 -18.08
N PRO A 48 -16.98 -2.09 -17.75
CA PRO A 48 -17.65 -3.38 -17.53
C PRO A 48 -18.51 -3.43 -16.25
N TYR A 49 -18.80 -2.28 -15.64
CA TYR A 49 -19.49 -2.19 -14.36
C TYR A 49 -20.74 -1.30 -14.48
N PRO A 50 -21.88 -1.76 -13.95
CA PRO A 50 -22.99 -0.87 -13.59
C PRO A 50 -22.47 0.30 -12.77
N ASP A 51 -23.02 1.50 -12.94
CA ASP A 51 -22.59 2.71 -12.21
C ASP A 51 -22.49 2.48 -10.68
N GLY A 52 -23.35 1.59 -10.16
CA GLY A 52 -23.38 1.07 -8.79
C GLY A 52 -22.11 0.32 -8.30
N LEU A 53 -21.32 -0.29 -9.17
CA LEU A 53 -20.08 -0.98 -8.77
C LEU A 53 -18.86 -0.07 -8.90
N ASN A 54 -18.94 0.91 -9.81
CA ASN A 54 -17.90 1.91 -10.00
C ASN A 54 -17.74 2.87 -8.80
N TRP A 55 -18.84 3.31 -8.18
CA TRP A 55 -18.75 4.18 -6.99
C TRP A 55 -18.15 3.44 -5.78
N LEU A 56 -18.55 2.18 -5.57
CA LEU A 56 -18.07 1.37 -4.45
C LEU A 56 -16.56 1.10 -4.56
N ARG A 57 -16.07 0.87 -5.79
CA ARG A 57 -14.66 0.73 -6.10
C ARG A 57 -13.85 2.00 -5.82
N ARG A 58 -14.37 3.17 -6.23
CA ARG A 58 -13.77 4.47 -5.89
C ARG A 58 -13.70 4.68 -4.37
N LEU A 59 -14.74 4.27 -3.64
CA LEU A 59 -14.77 4.33 -2.18
C LEU A 59 -13.79 3.38 -1.49
N LEU A 60 -13.25 2.37 -2.17
CA LEU A 60 -12.15 1.57 -1.62
C LEU A 60 -10.80 2.21 -1.94
N ILE A 61 -10.62 2.72 -3.16
CA ILE A 61 -9.32 3.25 -3.59
C ILE A 61 -8.97 4.57 -2.90
N TYR A 62 -9.88 5.57 -2.93
CA TYR A 62 -9.56 6.90 -2.43
C TYR A 62 -9.24 6.94 -0.94
N PRO A 63 -9.94 6.22 -0.05
CA PRO A 63 -9.54 6.16 1.35
C PRO A 63 -8.15 5.57 1.54
N GLY A 64 -7.77 4.52 0.81
CA GLY A 64 -6.40 3.98 0.86
C GLY A 64 -5.34 5.03 0.52
N LEU A 65 -5.59 5.85 -0.50
CA LEU A 65 -4.70 6.95 -0.90
C LEU A 65 -4.66 8.08 0.14
N ILE A 66 -5.81 8.51 0.66
CA ILE A 66 -5.91 9.57 1.68
C ILE A 66 -5.24 9.13 2.98
N LEU A 67 -5.43 7.88 3.38
CA LEU A 67 -4.80 7.28 4.54
C LEU A 67 -3.27 7.23 4.36
N THR A 68 -2.79 7.00 3.13
CA THR A 68 -1.36 7.06 2.83
C THR A 68 -0.79 8.46 3.04
N ILE A 69 -1.44 9.50 2.52
CA ILE A 69 -1.01 10.89 2.72
C ILE A 69 -1.03 11.24 4.22
N SER A 70 -2.07 10.80 4.94
CA SER A 70 -2.21 11.01 6.38
C SER A 70 -1.07 10.35 7.16
N ALA A 71 -0.69 9.12 6.79
CA ALA A 71 0.44 8.41 7.38
C ALA A 71 1.77 9.15 7.15
N ILE A 72 2.00 9.70 5.94
CA ILE A 72 3.20 10.50 5.65
C ILE A 72 3.28 11.69 6.60
N VAL A 73 2.20 12.45 6.76
CA VAL A 73 2.17 13.62 7.65
C VAL A 73 2.45 13.24 9.11
N ILE A 74 1.83 12.16 9.61
CA ILE A 74 2.03 11.70 10.99
C ILE A 74 3.45 11.18 11.20
N PHE A 75 3.99 10.45 10.23
CA PHE A 75 5.37 10.00 10.25
C PHE A 75 6.34 11.18 10.29
N LEU A 76 6.17 12.18 9.42
CA LEU A 76 7.03 13.38 9.40
C LEU A 76 7.01 14.10 10.75
N LYS A 77 5.82 14.30 11.34
CA LYS A 77 5.70 14.86 12.70
C LYS A 77 6.46 14.01 13.73
N SER A 78 6.37 12.70 13.64
CA SER A 78 7.08 11.78 14.54
C SER A 78 8.59 11.76 14.32
N ALA A 79 9.05 11.84 13.07
CA ALA A 79 10.46 11.77 12.70
C ALA A 79 11.20 13.04 13.12
N LEU A 80 10.57 14.20 12.92
CA LEU A 80 11.09 15.52 13.27
C LEU A 80 10.99 15.83 14.77
N SER A 81 10.21 15.06 15.53
CA SER A 81 10.15 15.18 16.99
C SER A 81 11.48 14.83 17.64
N LYS A 82 12.00 15.74 18.48
CA LYS A 82 13.21 15.50 19.29
C LYS A 82 12.95 14.57 20.48
N ASN A 83 11.68 14.42 20.88
CA ASN A 83 11.30 13.69 22.09
C ASN A 83 10.99 12.20 21.84
N SER A 84 10.97 11.77 20.57
CA SER A 84 10.64 10.38 20.22
C SER A 84 11.88 9.49 20.24
N ALA A 85 11.79 8.32 20.88
CA ALA A 85 12.86 7.34 20.90
C ALA A 85 13.19 6.83 19.47
N ALA A 86 14.43 6.42 19.24
CA ALA A 86 14.88 5.89 17.95
C ALA A 86 14.03 4.68 17.50
N ALA A 87 13.76 3.75 18.41
CA ALA A 87 12.91 2.58 18.17
C ALA A 87 11.49 2.97 17.70
N ASP A 88 10.90 4.05 18.24
CA ASP A 88 9.57 4.54 17.80
C ASP A 88 9.61 5.13 16.41
N LYS A 89 10.67 5.87 16.07
CA LYS A 89 10.86 6.43 14.72
C LYS A 89 11.01 5.32 13.68
N ILE A 90 11.78 4.29 14.01
CA ILE A 90 11.97 3.12 13.16
C ILE A 90 10.66 2.36 12.97
N LEU A 91 9.91 2.09 14.05
CA LEU A 91 8.62 1.42 13.96
C LEU A 91 7.61 2.23 13.12
N ASN A 92 7.51 3.54 13.36
CA ASN A 92 6.62 4.43 12.61
C ASN A 92 6.99 4.49 11.12
N TYR A 93 8.29 4.38 10.82
CA TYR A 93 8.77 4.29 9.45
C TYR A 93 8.29 3.01 8.75
N PHE A 94 8.42 1.87 9.41
CA PHE A 94 7.95 0.59 8.87
C PHE A 94 6.43 0.57 8.68
N ILE A 95 5.67 1.14 9.62
CA ILE A 95 4.22 1.28 9.47
C ILE A 95 3.90 2.18 8.28
N LEU A 96 4.60 3.31 8.10
CA LEU A 96 4.44 4.17 6.93
C LEU A 96 4.67 3.40 5.62
N LEU A 97 5.78 2.67 5.53
CA LEU A 97 6.09 1.89 4.32
C LEU A 97 5.00 0.84 4.03
N ALA A 98 4.50 0.15 5.06
CA ALA A 98 3.41 -0.80 4.91
C ALA A 98 2.13 -0.12 4.41
N VAL A 99 1.78 1.05 4.96
CA VAL A 99 0.65 1.86 4.52
C VAL A 99 0.81 2.30 3.06
N ILE A 100 1.98 2.79 2.66
CA ILE A 100 2.25 3.19 1.26
C ILE A 100 2.10 1.99 0.32
N CYS A 101 2.69 0.85 0.68
CA CYS A 101 2.63 -0.33 -0.17
C CYS A 101 1.19 -0.80 -0.34
N ILE A 102 0.45 -0.96 0.75
CA ILE A 102 -0.90 -1.50 0.67
C ILE A 102 -1.87 -0.45 0.10
N GLY A 103 -1.88 0.75 0.67
CA GLY A 103 -2.86 1.80 0.37
C GLY A 103 -2.67 2.47 -0.99
N TRP A 104 -1.43 2.66 -1.44
CA TRP A 104 -1.14 3.33 -2.71
C TRP A 104 -0.86 2.37 -3.85
N LEU A 105 -0.09 1.30 -3.61
CA LEU A 105 0.29 0.36 -4.68
C LEU A 105 -0.75 -0.76 -4.82
N CYS A 106 -1.00 -1.51 -3.75
CA CYS A 106 -1.74 -2.76 -3.82
C CYS A 106 -3.25 -2.59 -4.02
N THR A 107 -3.90 -1.72 -3.24
CA THR A 107 -5.36 -1.57 -3.23
C THR A 107 -5.92 -1.24 -4.63
N PRO A 108 -5.36 -0.28 -5.40
CA PRO A 108 -5.80 -0.05 -6.78
C PRO A 108 -5.63 -1.28 -7.67
N TYR A 109 -4.50 -1.99 -7.55
CA TYR A 109 -4.25 -3.22 -8.32
C TYR A 109 -5.25 -4.34 -7.99
N TRP A 110 -5.52 -4.58 -6.71
CA TRP A 110 -6.45 -5.61 -6.27
C TRP A 110 -7.90 -5.29 -6.64
N ALA A 111 -8.31 -4.02 -6.54
CA ALA A 111 -9.67 -3.60 -6.85
C ALA A 111 -9.97 -3.60 -8.37
N ASN A 112 -8.97 -3.42 -9.22
CA ASN A 112 -9.17 -3.21 -10.67
C ASN A 112 -8.38 -4.16 -11.57
N GLY A 113 -7.07 -4.29 -11.33
CA GLY A 113 -6.17 -5.05 -12.21
C GLY A 113 -6.48 -6.52 -12.23
N LEU A 114 -6.69 -7.11 -11.04
CA LEU A 114 -7.06 -8.51 -10.95
C LEU A 114 -8.38 -8.79 -11.66
N GLN A 115 -9.38 -7.90 -11.54
CA GLN A 115 -10.61 -8.07 -12.32
C GLN A 115 -10.33 -8.04 -13.83
N TYR A 116 -9.56 -7.07 -14.33
CA TYR A 116 -9.29 -6.96 -15.76
C TYR A 116 -8.63 -8.23 -16.32
N VAL A 117 -7.70 -8.81 -15.56
CA VAL A 117 -7.06 -10.09 -15.89
C VAL A 117 -8.09 -11.22 -15.97
N PHE A 118 -8.98 -11.32 -14.99
CA PHE A 118 -10.04 -12.34 -14.98
C PHE A 118 -11.08 -12.13 -16.10
N SER A 119 -11.51 -10.90 -16.36
CA SER A 119 -12.55 -10.60 -17.34
C SER A 119 -12.05 -10.69 -18.78
N SER A 120 -10.78 -10.34 -19.01
CA SER A 120 -10.20 -10.30 -20.36
C SER A 120 -9.54 -11.63 -20.74
N GLY A 121 -9.52 -12.62 -19.85
CA GLY A 121 -8.96 -13.96 -20.08
C GLY A 121 -7.46 -13.95 -20.42
N THR A 122 -6.77 -12.85 -20.15
CA THR A 122 -5.36 -12.66 -20.49
C THR A 122 -4.48 -12.97 -19.29
N SER A 123 -3.35 -13.62 -19.54
CA SER A 123 -2.28 -13.81 -18.54
C SER A 123 -1.37 -12.58 -18.41
N SER A 124 -1.55 -11.54 -19.25
CA SER A 124 -0.87 -10.27 -19.09
C SER A 124 -1.46 -9.55 -17.87
N LEU A 125 -0.85 -9.79 -16.72
CA LEU A 125 -1.14 -9.15 -15.42
C LEU A 125 -0.93 -7.61 -15.41
N TYR A 126 -0.83 -6.97 -16.58
CA TYR A 126 0.10 -5.88 -16.79
C TYR A 126 -0.40 -4.75 -17.69
N ASP A 127 -1.71 -4.54 -17.88
CA ASP A 127 -2.13 -3.26 -18.49
C ASP A 127 -2.29 -2.21 -17.39
N PRO A 128 -1.33 -1.28 -17.18
CA PRO A 128 -1.47 -0.20 -16.21
C PRO A 128 -2.72 0.66 -16.43
N LYS A 129 -3.21 0.76 -17.67
CA LYS A 129 -4.43 1.49 -17.99
C LYS A 129 -5.70 0.85 -17.40
N SER A 130 -5.62 -0.44 -17.06
CA SER A 130 -6.71 -1.21 -16.45
C SER A 130 -6.74 -1.13 -14.91
N LEU A 131 -5.64 -0.72 -14.27
CA LEU A 131 -5.47 -0.74 -12.81
C LEU A 131 -6.13 0.40 -12.07
N ILE A 132 -6.33 1.48 -12.79
CA ILE A 132 -7.14 2.59 -12.38
C ILE A 132 -7.99 2.87 -13.60
N PRO A 133 -9.06 2.06 -13.79
CA PRO A 133 -9.83 2.06 -15.00
C PRO A 133 -10.43 3.45 -15.13
N TYR A 134 -9.91 4.21 -16.09
CA TYR A 134 -10.56 5.43 -16.55
C TYR A 134 -10.89 6.45 -15.43
N THR A 135 -10.02 6.66 -14.44
CA THR A 135 -10.27 7.70 -13.42
C THR A 135 -9.20 8.78 -13.43
N ASP A 136 -9.62 10.02 -13.68
CA ASP A 136 -9.26 11.35 -13.14
C ASP A 136 -7.86 11.62 -12.53
N ILE A 137 -7.20 10.62 -11.94
CA ILE A 137 -5.94 10.74 -11.19
C ILE A 137 -4.81 9.81 -11.70
N ASN A 138 -4.96 9.18 -12.87
CA ASN A 138 -3.97 8.25 -13.45
C ASN A 138 -2.53 8.80 -13.38
N VAL A 139 -2.32 10.05 -13.78
CA VAL A 139 -1.00 10.70 -13.77
C VAL A 139 -0.44 10.80 -12.34
N ILE A 140 -1.27 11.19 -11.37
CA ILE A 140 -0.87 11.36 -9.98
C ILE A 140 -0.53 10.00 -9.37
N TRP A 141 -1.35 8.99 -9.65
CA TRP A 141 -1.09 7.66 -9.13
C TRP A 141 0.16 7.04 -9.74
N ASN A 142 0.36 7.10 -11.07
CA ASN A 142 1.55 6.59 -11.73
C ASN A 142 2.83 7.26 -11.19
N GLY A 143 2.82 8.59 -11.07
CA GLY A 143 3.94 9.32 -10.48
C GLY A 143 4.21 8.90 -9.04
N GLY A 144 3.15 8.74 -8.24
CA GLY A 144 3.25 8.23 -6.87
C GLY A 144 3.75 6.79 -6.82
N ALA A 145 3.26 5.90 -7.69
CA ALA A 145 3.64 4.50 -7.73
C ALA A 145 5.12 4.36 -8.12
N MET A 146 5.59 5.12 -9.10
CA MET A 146 7.01 5.15 -9.49
C MET A 146 7.89 5.63 -8.34
N LEU A 147 7.51 6.74 -7.72
CA LEU A 147 8.23 7.32 -6.60
C LEU A 147 8.27 6.35 -5.42
N PHE A 148 7.12 5.82 -5.00
CA PHE A 148 7.02 4.93 -3.85
C PHE A 148 7.61 3.55 -4.10
N PHE A 149 7.60 3.04 -5.32
CA PHE A 149 8.27 1.78 -5.67
C PHE A 149 9.79 1.92 -5.53
N LEU A 150 10.38 2.97 -6.12
CA LEU A 150 11.82 3.27 -6.00
C LEU A 150 12.19 3.56 -4.54
N LEU A 151 11.40 4.42 -3.89
CA LEU A 151 11.62 4.78 -2.51
C LEU A 151 11.55 3.53 -1.64
N ALA A 152 10.47 2.76 -1.67
CA ALA A 152 10.35 1.58 -0.81
C ALA A 152 11.53 0.61 -0.93
N PHE A 153 12.08 0.38 -2.13
CA PHE A 153 13.24 -0.49 -2.29
C PHE A 153 14.50 0.04 -1.56
N ILE A 154 14.80 1.32 -1.71
CA ILE A 154 15.94 1.99 -1.07
C ILE A 154 15.69 2.21 0.44
N LEU A 155 14.46 2.61 0.75
CA LEU A 155 13.98 3.02 2.06
C LEU A 155 13.74 1.82 2.99
N ILE A 156 13.64 0.59 2.50
CA ILE A 156 13.51 -0.61 3.35
C ILE A 156 14.83 -1.01 4.02
N LEU A 157 15.97 -0.76 3.37
CA LEU A 157 17.28 -1.19 3.87
C LEU A 157 17.79 -0.28 4.99
N ILE A 158 17.52 1.02 4.90
CA ILE A 158 18.01 2.04 5.83
C ILE A 158 17.50 1.82 7.28
N PRO A 159 16.20 1.62 7.54
CA PRO A 159 15.66 1.44 8.88
C PRO A 159 16.07 0.10 9.48
N LEU A 160 16.29 -0.93 8.65
CA LEU A 160 16.79 -2.21 9.11
C LEU A 160 18.23 -2.07 9.64
N ALA A 161 19.09 -1.36 8.91
CA ALA A 161 20.44 -1.05 9.38
C ALA A 161 20.42 -0.24 10.68
N PHE A 162 19.56 0.79 10.77
CA PHE A 162 19.41 1.57 11.99
C PHE A 162 18.85 0.75 13.17
N ALA A 163 17.91 -0.17 12.93
CA ALA A 163 17.38 -1.07 13.95
C ALA A 163 18.47 -1.97 14.52
N VAL A 164 19.31 -2.54 13.65
CA VAL A 164 20.45 -3.38 14.07
C VAL A 164 21.45 -2.55 14.88
N ILE A 165 21.87 -1.39 14.37
CA ILE A 165 22.84 -0.52 15.06
C ILE A 165 22.31 -0.08 16.42
N ASP A 166 21.04 0.34 16.50
CA ASP A 166 20.43 0.78 17.75
C ASP A 166 20.30 -0.38 18.74
N SER A 167 19.91 -1.56 18.28
CA SER A 167 19.80 -2.76 19.14
C SER A 167 21.14 -3.19 19.75
N ILE A 168 22.25 -3.02 19.01
CA ILE A 168 23.60 -3.31 19.50
C ILE A 168 24.02 -2.27 20.55
N LYS A 169 23.71 -0.99 20.34
CA LYS A 169 24.16 0.11 21.22
C LYS A 169 23.32 0.25 22.48
N ASN A 170 22.01 0.10 22.37
CA ASN A 170 21.04 0.43 23.42
C ASN A 170 20.32 -0.80 23.99
N GLY A 171 20.61 -2.00 23.46
CA GLY A 171 19.93 -3.24 23.82
C GLY A 171 18.66 -3.49 23.00
N PHE A 172 18.13 -4.70 23.15
CA PHE A 172 17.01 -5.18 22.33
C PHE A 172 15.65 -4.71 22.86
N ASP A 173 14.85 -4.09 21.99
CA ASP A 173 13.45 -3.71 22.23
C ASP A 173 12.51 -4.58 21.37
N LEU A 174 11.36 -4.99 21.93
CA LEU A 174 10.31 -5.75 21.24
C LEU A 174 9.81 -5.02 19.97
N LYS A 175 9.91 -3.70 19.90
CA LYS A 175 9.57 -2.89 18.72
C LYS A 175 10.39 -3.27 17.49
N TYR A 176 11.61 -3.79 17.66
CA TYR A 176 12.41 -4.32 16.55
C TYR A 176 11.80 -5.59 15.94
N ILE A 177 11.14 -6.42 16.75
CA ILE A 177 10.40 -7.59 16.25
C ILE A 177 9.20 -7.13 15.42
N TYR A 178 8.44 -6.14 15.90
CA TYR A 178 7.32 -5.59 15.14
C TYR A 178 7.77 -4.94 13.83
N ALA A 179 8.87 -4.18 13.87
CA ALA A 179 9.50 -3.62 12.68
C ALA A 179 9.88 -4.70 11.66
N ALA A 180 10.49 -5.80 12.11
CA ALA A 180 10.80 -6.94 11.25
C ALA A 180 9.54 -7.64 10.70
N GLY A 181 8.47 -7.74 11.49
CA GLY A 181 7.18 -8.24 11.03
C GLY A 181 6.60 -7.37 9.92
N PHE A 182 6.65 -6.05 10.07
CA PHE A 182 6.23 -5.12 9.01
C PHE A 182 7.14 -5.18 7.79
N TYR A 183 8.45 -5.35 7.96
CA TYR A 183 9.37 -5.59 6.85
C TYR A 183 8.93 -6.80 6.01
N LEU A 184 8.62 -7.93 6.65
CA LEU A 184 8.16 -9.12 5.96
C LEU A 184 6.82 -8.90 5.25
N LEU A 185 5.89 -8.16 5.89
CA LEU A 185 4.62 -7.79 5.29
C LEU A 185 4.81 -6.94 4.03
N ILE A 186 5.71 -5.95 4.08
CA ILE A 186 6.04 -5.11 2.94
C ILE A 186 6.66 -5.94 1.82
N PHE A 187 7.60 -6.82 2.14
CA PHE A 187 8.22 -7.71 1.16
C PHE A 187 7.21 -8.65 0.50
N ALA A 188 6.30 -9.23 1.30
CA ALA A 188 5.20 -10.05 0.80
C ALA A 188 4.26 -9.25 -0.10
N ALA A 189 3.91 -8.02 0.29
CA ALA A 189 3.11 -7.12 -0.53
C ALA A 189 3.80 -6.85 -1.87
N PHE A 190 5.08 -6.47 -1.89
CA PHE A 190 5.84 -6.30 -3.14
C PHE A 190 5.89 -7.55 -4.00
N ARG A 191 5.98 -8.74 -3.40
CA ARG A 191 5.99 -9.99 -4.16
C ARG A 191 4.64 -10.30 -4.80
N LEU A 192 3.55 -9.87 -4.15
CA LEU A 192 2.16 -10.07 -4.59
C LEU A 192 1.62 -8.93 -5.46
N THR A 193 2.39 -7.86 -5.63
CA THR A 193 2.04 -6.70 -6.47
C THR A 193 2.89 -6.74 -7.74
N PRO A 194 2.36 -6.35 -8.92
CA PRO A 194 3.16 -6.36 -10.14
C PRO A 194 4.41 -5.48 -10.03
N TYR A 195 5.44 -5.84 -10.77
CA TYR A 195 6.58 -4.96 -10.98
C TYR A 195 6.15 -3.77 -11.85
N TYR A 196 5.69 -2.69 -11.20
CA TYR A 196 5.37 -1.40 -11.84
C TYR A 196 6.50 -0.88 -12.73
N GLY A 197 7.76 -1.27 -12.44
CA GLY A 197 8.95 -0.91 -13.21
C GLY A 197 8.82 -1.19 -14.72
N TYR A 198 8.17 -2.29 -15.11
CA TYR A 198 7.98 -2.61 -16.53
C TYR A 198 7.05 -1.62 -17.24
N TRP A 199 6.11 -1.00 -16.53
CA TRP A 199 5.15 -0.05 -17.11
C TRP A 199 5.74 1.33 -17.38
N PHE A 200 6.91 1.63 -16.83
CA PHE A 200 7.64 2.87 -17.12
C PHE A 200 8.67 2.68 -18.24
N MET A 201 8.83 1.45 -18.75
CA MET A 201 9.75 1.13 -19.83
C MET A 201 9.06 1.04 -21.21
N ASP A 202 7.73 0.93 -21.22
CA ASP A 202 6.86 1.06 -22.41
C ASP A 202 6.37 2.51 -22.58
#